data_AF-A0A3M0YDP5-F1
#
_entry.id   AF-A0A3M0YDP5-F1
#
_cell.length_a   1.000
_cell.length_b   1.000
_cell.length_c   1.000
_cell.angle_alpha   90.00
_cell.angle_beta   90.00
_cell.angle_gamma   90.00
#
_symmetry.space_group_name_H-M   'P 1'
#
loop_
_entity.id
_entity.type
_entity.pdbx_description
1 polymer ?
#
loop_
_entity_poly.entity_id
_entity_poly.type
_entity_poly.pdbx_seq_one_letter_code
_entity_poly.pdbx_strand_id
1 'polypeptide(L)'
;MDFNLDRDLVFFDVEATGLNVIRDRIIQIAGIRYFKDGRPPRELEMLINPGIPIGWEALQVHGIRPEDLANKPTFAQVADELWAFFDDADLAGYNCARYDVPMLMEEFARVGYDFDVDSRRIIDVQRIFYRMEPRTLRAALKFYCGKEMENAHDALADVRATIEVFKGQLERYKDVDHVDADGNVTPRPVRNDMQALHDFTQDPRTVDVTNRLKYNEKGEIVFNFGKYIGKPVAETLYKDKQYYNWILSKDFSVQVKRTVRKLVEEYAQQLKAKKDQSR
;
A
#
# COMPACT_ATOMS: atom_id res chain seq x y z
N MET A 1 29.03 7.07 -12.34
CA MET A 1 28.90 5.70 -12.87
C MET A 1 27.95 5.81 -14.03
N ASP A 2 28.40 5.46 -15.23
CA ASP A 2 27.58 5.58 -16.44
C ASP A 2 26.79 4.29 -16.67
N PHE A 3 25.61 4.39 -17.30
CA PHE A 3 24.79 3.23 -17.61
C PHE A 3 25.37 2.48 -18.82
N ASN A 4 25.40 1.15 -18.75
CA ASN A 4 25.75 0.31 -19.88
C ASN A 4 24.51 0.08 -20.77
N LEU A 5 24.32 0.96 -21.75
CA LEU A 5 23.12 1.02 -22.59
C LEU A 5 23.39 0.53 -24.02
N ASP A 6 22.61 -0.45 -24.48
CA ASP A 6 22.47 -0.86 -25.89
C ASP A 6 21.23 -0.23 -26.55
N ARG A 7 20.35 0.37 -25.75
CA ARG A 7 19.18 1.16 -26.13
C ARG A 7 19.06 2.36 -25.19
N ASP A 8 18.48 3.46 -25.66
CA ASP A 8 18.21 4.61 -24.79
C ASP A 8 17.30 4.21 -23.63
N LEU A 9 17.42 4.90 -22.50
CA LEU A 9 16.64 4.61 -21.31
C LEU A 9 16.02 5.89 -20.78
N VAL A 10 14.69 5.89 -20.63
CA VAL A 10 13.96 7.01 -20.05
C VAL A 10 13.48 6.65 -18.66
N PHE A 11 13.96 7.38 -17.67
CA PHE A 11 13.35 7.39 -16.34
C PHE A 11 12.21 8.39 -16.36
N PHE A 12 11.00 8.00 -15.96
CA PHE A 12 9.87 8.92 -15.93
C PHE A 12 8.87 8.58 -14.82
N ASP A 13 8.04 9.57 -14.52
CA ASP A 13 6.97 9.54 -13.52
C ASP A 13 5.81 10.42 -14.02
N VAL A 14 4.57 10.08 -13.62
CA VAL A 14 3.37 10.83 -14.00
C VAL A 14 2.49 11.14 -12.80
N GLU A 15 1.94 12.36 -12.80
CA GLU A 15 0.78 12.70 -11.96
C GLU A 15 -0.48 12.65 -12.81
N ALA A 16 -1.59 12.21 -12.22
CA ALA A 16 -2.84 12.00 -12.95
C ALA A 16 -4.08 12.47 -12.18
N THR A 17 -5.20 12.57 -12.87
CA THR A 17 -6.50 12.94 -12.28
C THR A 17 -7.05 11.93 -11.28
N GLY A 18 -6.50 10.72 -11.22
CA GLY A 18 -6.95 9.61 -10.37
C GLY A 18 -6.17 8.33 -10.69
N LEU A 19 -6.52 7.21 -10.03
CA LEU A 19 -5.78 5.94 -10.11
C LEU A 19 -6.29 4.98 -11.20
N ASN A 20 -7.33 5.34 -11.96
CA ASN A 20 -7.90 4.48 -12.99
C ASN A 20 -7.21 4.72 -14.34
N VAL A 21 -6.27 3.83 -14.67
CA VAL A 21 -5.50 3.86 -15.93
C VAL A 21 -6.34 4.12 -17.18
N ILE A 22 -7.53 3.52 -17.28
CA ILE A 22 -8.37 3.59 -18.47
C ILE A 22 -9.16 4.91 -18.55
N ARG A 23 -9.45 5.55 -17.42
CA ARG A 23 -10.40 6.70 -17.37
C ARG A 23 -9.74 8.01 -17.00
N ASP A 24 -8.71 7.97 -16.18
CA ASP A 24 -8.00 9.15 -15.72
C ASP A 24 -7.03 9.68 -16.79
N ARG A 25 -6.49 10.87 -16.55
CA ARG A 25 -5.61 11.58 -17.48
C ARG A 25 -4.33 12.02 -16.81
N ILE A 26 -3.24 12.03 -17.57
CA ILE A 26 -1.97 12.60 -17.13
C ILE A 26 -2.12 14.12 -17.01
N ILE A 27 -1.70 14.68 -15.88
CA ILE A 27 -1.69 16.14 -15.60
C ILE A 27 -0.27 16.70 -15.43
N GLN A 28 0.71 15.85 -15.12
CA GLN A 28 2.13 16.17 -15.15
C GLN A 28 2.89 14.95 -15.66
N ILE A 29 3.90 15.18 -16.48
CA ILE A 29 4.88 14.16 -16.86
C ILE A 29 6.28 14.74 -16.73
N ALA A 30 7.16 13.99 -16.08
CA ALA A 30 8.55 14.35 -15.95
C ALA A 30 9.41 13.15 -16.34
N GLY A 31 10.54 13.39 -17.01
CA GLY A 31 11.46 12.32 -17.36
C GLY A 31 12.87 12.79 -17.70
N ILE A 32 13.80 11.85 -17.57
CA ILE A 32 15.21 12.01 -17.92
C ILE A 32 15.59 10.89 -18.88
N ARG A 33 15.96 11.27 -20.11
CA ARG A 33 16.45 10.35 -21.14
C ARG A 33 17.96 10.25 -21.08
N TYR A 34 18.45 9.03 -20.90
CA TYR A 34 19.83 8.64 -21.08
C TYR A 34 20.00 8.00 -22.45
N PHE A 35 21.09 8.36 -23.12
CA PHE A 35 21.35 7.95 -24.48
C PHE A 35 22.43 6.88 -24.56
N LYS A 36 22.22 5.88 -25.41
CA LYS A 36 23.18 4.79 -25.61
C LYS A 36 24.51 5.23 -26.22
N ASP A 37 24.53 6.36 -26.92
CA ASP A 37 25.72 6.94 -27.54
C ASP A 37 26.60 7.74 -26.56
N GLY A 38 26.18 7.84 -25.29
CA GLY A 38 26.92 8.53 -24.23
C GLY A 38 26.79 10.05 -24.24
N ARG A 39 25.90 10.65 -25.06
CA ARG A 39 25.64 12.09 -24.98
C ARG A 39 24.95 12.46 -23.65
N PRO A 40 25.05 13.73 -23.20
CA PRO A 40 24.47 14.16 -21.92
C PRO A 40 22.97 13.84 -21.84
N PRO A 41 22.46 13.47 -20.64
CA PRO A 41 21.04 13.22 -20.45
C PRO A 41 20.19 14.43 -20.82
N ARG A 42 18.96 14.17 -21.29
CA ARG A 42 17.97 15.21 -21.59
C ARG A 42 16.81 15.10 -20.61
N GLU A 43 16.49 16.22 -19.97
CA GLU A 43 15.32 16.35 -19.10
C GLU A 43 14.11 16.87 -19.88
N LEU A 44 12.92 16.47 -19.45
CA LEU A 44 11.64 16.97 -19.89
C LEU A 44 10.70 17.03 -18.68
N GLU A 45 9.97 18.13 -18.54
CA GLU A 45 8.91 18.29 -17.55
C GLU A 45 7.78 19.11 -18.16
N MET A 46 6.55 18.63 -18.03
CA MET A 46 5.38 19.30 -18.59
C MET A 46 4.18 19.17 -17.65
N LEU A 47 3.44 20.26 -17.46
CA LEU A 47 2.07 20.22 -16.99
C LEU A 47 1.13 20.13 -18.20
N ILE A 48 0.10 19.30 -18.08
CA ILE A 48 -0.83 18.96 -19.16
C ILE A 48 -2.25 19.26 -18.70
N ASN A 49 -3.03 19.94 -19.54
CA ASN A 49 -4.46 20.12 -19.30
C ASN A 49 -5.19 18.81 -19.63
N PRO A 50 -5.81 18.13 -18.65
CA PRO A 50 -6.44 16.82 -18.85
C PRO A 50 -7.79 16.91 -19.57
N GLY A 51 -8.40 18.10 -19.66
CA GLY A 51 -9.75 18.28 -20.19
C GLY A 51 -10.87 17.63 -19.36
N ILE A 52 -10.55 17.08 -18.19
CA ILE A 52 -11.50 16.45 -17.26
C ILE A 52 -11.22 16.90 -15.80
N PRO A 53 -12.20 16.76 -14.88
CA PRO A 53 -11.98 17.06 -13.46
C PRO A 53 -10.92 16.16 -12.81
N ILE A 54 -10.24 16.70 -11.80
CA ILE A 54 -9.28 15.98 -10.94
C ILE A 54 -10.04 15.39 -9.73
N GLY A 55 -9.81 14.11 -9.42
CA GLY A 55 -10.34 13.48 -8.22
C GLY A 55 -9.80 14.12 -6.94
N TRP A 56 -10.62 14.16 -5.89
CA TRP A 56 -10.23 14.83 -4.64
C TRP A 56 -9.02 14.15 -3.97
N GLU A 57 -8.97 12.81 -4.02
CA GLU A 57 -7.87 12.01 -3.48
C GLU A 57 -6.56 12.30 -4.21
N ALA A 58 -6.57 12.41 -5.54
CA ALA A 58 -5.39 12.76 -6.33
C ALA A 58 -4.88 14.17 -5.97
N LEU A 59 -5.81 15.14 -5.88
CA LEU A 59 -5.49 16.50 -5.44
C LEU A 59 -4.84 16.56 -4.05
N GLN A 60 -5.27 15.72 -3.11
CA GLN A 60 -4.64 15.64 -1.78
C GLN A 60 -3.21 15.08 -1.82
N VAL A 61 -2.88 14.25 -2.81
CA VAL A 61 -1.57 13.63 -2.95
C VAL A 61 -0.58 14.61 -3.61
N HIS A 62 -0.88 15.09 -4.82
CA HIS A 62 0.07 15.86 -5.62
C HIS A 62 -0.07 17.39 -5.46
N GLY A 63 -1.22 17.88 -4.96
CA GLY A 63 -1.46 19.31 -4.74
C GLY A 63 -1.72 20.17 -5.99
N ILE A 64 -1.47 19.67 -7.20
CA ILE A 64 -1.78 20.31 -8.50
C ILE A 64 -3.29 20.62 -8.62
N ARG A 65 -3.63 21.90 -8.78
CA ARG A 65 -5.01 22.38 -8.83
C ARG A 65 -5.51 22.52 -10.27
N PRO A 66 -6.82 22.45 -10.52
CA PRO A 66 -7.39 22.70 -11.85
C PRO A 66 -6.95 24.04 -12.47
N GLU A 67 -6.87 25.11 -11.65
CA GLU A 67 -6.37 26.42 -12.08
C GLU A 67 -4.90 26.42 -12.57
N ASP A 68 -4.04 25.52 -12.09
CA ASP A 68 -2.65 25.42 -12.54
C ASP A 68 -2.55 24.88 -13.98
N LEU A 69 -3.55 24.10 -14.38
CA LEU A 69 -3.62 23.37 -15.64
C LEU A 69 -4.46 24.07 -16.72
N ALA A 70 -5.32 25.02 -16.34
CA ALA A 70 -6.30 25.62 -17.24
C ALA A 70 -5.69 26.19 -18.55
N ASN A 71 -4.49 26.77 -18.46
CA ASN A 71 -3.77 27.36 -19.59
C ASN A 71 -2.62 26.48 -20.12
N LYS A 72 -2.53 25.23 -19.68
CA LYS A 72 -1.51 24.26 -20.12
C LYS A 72 -1.97 23.55 -21.40
N PRO A 73 -1.04 23.07 -22.24
CA PRO A 73 -1.41 22.33 -23.44
C PRO A 73 -2.09 21.01 -23.08
N THR A 74 -3.00 20.54 -23.93
CA THR A 74 -3.58 19.19 -23.79
C THR A 74 -2.58 18.13 -24.23
N PHE A 75 -2.80 16.86 -23.84
CA PHE A 75 -1.92 15.76 -24.25
C PHE A 75 -1.75 15.71 -25.78
N ALA A 76 -2.85 15.92 -26.54
CA ALA A 76 -2.81 15.96 -28.00
C ALA A 76 -1.88 17.04 -28.58
N GLN A 77 -1.71 18.17 -27.88
CA GLN A 77 -0.83 19.25 -28.32
C GLN A 77 0.66 18.97 -28.05
N VAL A 78 0.96 18.10 -27.08
CA VAL A 78 2.33 17.73 -26.69
C VAL A 78 2.73 16.32 -27.13
N ALA A 79 1.80 15.59 -27.75
CA ALA A 79 1.97 14.18 -28.10
C ALA A 79 3.22 13.94 -28.97
N ASP A 80 3.47 14.78 -29.97
CA ASP A 80 4.63 14.62 -30.86
C ASP A 80 5.96 14.82 -30.13
N GLU A 81 6.01 15.78 -29.19
CA GLU A 81 7.20 16.04 -28.37
C GLU A 81 7.47 14.88 -27.40
N LEU A 82 6.43 14.41 -26.71
CA LEU A 82 6.51 13.27 -25.81
C LEU A 82 6.87 12.01 -26.59
N TRP A 83 6.24 11.78 -27.74
CA TRP A 83 6.55 10.64 -28.60
C TRP A 83 8.03 10.64 -28.95
N ALA A 84 8.57 11.75 -29.47
CA ALA A 84 10.00 11.87 -29.77
C ALA A 84 10.89 11.67 -28.54
N PHE A 85 10.45 12.09 -27.35
CA PHE A 85 11.18 11.91 -26.11
C PHE A 85 11.23 10.45 -25.65
N PHE A 86 10.15 9.70 -25.78
CA PHE A 86 10.08 8.28 -25.41
C PHE A 86 10.45 7.33 -26.56
N ASP A 87 10.60 7.84 -27.79
CA ASP A 87 10.77 7.01 -28.98
C ASP A 87 12.00 6.10 -28.89
N ASP A 88 11.78 4.84 -29.26
CA ASP A 88 12.77 3.73 -29.24
C ASP A 88 13.51 3.51 -27.92
N ALA A 89 13.11 4.15 -26.82
CA ALA A 89 13.75 4.00 -25.52
C ALA A 89 13.11 2.89 -24.67
N ASP A 90 13.93 2.22 -23.88
CA ASP A 90 13.42 1.48 -22.74
C ASP A 90 12.93 2.41 -21.64
N LEU A 91 12.13 1.87 -20.75
CA LEU A 91 11.42 2.65 -19.74
C LEU A 91 11.88 2.24 -18.35
N ALA A 92 12.09 3.23 -17.49
CA ALA A 92 12.41 3.03 -16.09
C ALA A 92 11.61 3.99 -15.20
N GLY A 93 11.41 3.58 -13.95
CA GLY A 93 10.72 4.39 -12.95
C GLY A 93 10.53 3.60 -11.66
N TYR A 94 9.95 4.22 -10.64
CA TYR A 94 9.69 3.58 -9.36
C TYR A 94 8.22 3.18 -9.29
N ASN A 95 7.89 1.88 -9.27
CA ASN A 95 6.52 1.37 -9.38
C ASN A 95 5.83 1.65 -10.74
N CYS A 96 6.61 2.03 -11.76
CA CYS A 96 6.08 2.52 -13.04
C CYS A 96 5.37 1.45 -13.88
N ALA A 97 5.75 0.18 -13.74
CA ALA A 97 5.29 -0.89 -14.62
C ALA A 97 3.80 -1.22 -14.45
N ARG A 98 3.18 -0.80 -13.35
CA ARG A 98 1.74 -1.05 -13.08
C ARG A 98 0.86 0.15 -13.33
N TYR A 99 1.44 1.35 -13.45
CA TYR A 99 0.69 2.59 -13.43
C TYR A 99 1.16 3.56 -14.51
N ASP A 100 2.37 4.12 -14.37
CA ASP A 100 2.91 5.15 -15.26
C ASP A 100 3.02 4.70 -16.71
N VAL A 101 3.53 3.49 -16.95
CA VAL A 101 3.64 2.93 -18.30
C VAL A 101 2.25 2.73 -18.92
N PRO A 102 1.29 2.04 -18.26
CA PRO A 102 -0.08 1.99 -18.76
C PRO A 102 -0.77 3.34 -18.96
N MET A 103 -0.55 4.33 -18.07
CA MET A 103 -1.11 5.69 -18.23
C MET A 103 -0.60 6.35 -19.51
N LEU A 104 0.72 6.24 -19.77
CA LEU A 104 1.35 6.79 -20.98
C LEU A 104 0.81 6.10 -22.25
N MET A 105 0.64 4.78 -22.22
CA MET A 105 0.04 4.02 -23.33
C MET A 105 -1.38 4.50 -23.64
N GLU A 106 -2.22 4.66 -22.61
CA GLU A 106 -3.62 5.09 -22.78
C GLU A 106 -3.71 6.53 -23.32
N GLU A 107 -2.85 7.44 -22.88
CA GLU A 107 -2.82 8.80 -23.42
C GLU A 107 -2.37 8.82 -24.88
N PHE A 108 -1.32 8.09 -25.26
CA PHE A 108 -0.91 7.96 -26.66
C PHE A 108 -2.00 7.33 -27.52
N ALA A 109 -2.66 6.28 -27.04
CA ALA A 109 -3.75 5.63 -27.76
C ALA A 109 -4.92 6.59 -28.06
N ARG A 110 -5.22 7.52 -27.14
CA ARG A 110 -6.29 8.53 -27.34
C ARG A 110 -6.02 9.49 -28.48
N VAL A 111 -4.75 9.72 -28.81
CA VAL A 111 -4.33 10.65 -29.86
C VAL A 111 -3.82 9.94 -31.11
N GLY A 112 -4.03 8.61 -31.19
CA GLY A 112 -3.78 7.81 -32.38
C GLY A 112 -2.37 7.22 -32.48
N TYR A 113 -1.58 7.28 -31.41
CA TYR A 113 -0.26 6.65 -31.33
C TYR A 113 -0.37 5.23 -30.74
N ASP A 114 0.30 4.27 -31.37
CA ASP A 114 0.43 2.90 -30.86
C ASP A 114 1.76 2.77 -30.11
N PHE A 115 1.74 3.01 -28.79
CA PHE A 115 2.92 2.95 -27.96
C PHE A 115 3.22 1.50 -27.55
N ASP A 116 3.93 0.79 -28.43
CA ASP A 116 4.33 -0.60 -28.22
C ASP A 116 5.33 -0.74 -27.05
N VAL A 117 4.89 -1.41 -25.99
CA VAL A 117 5.69 -1.73 -24.80
C VAL A 117 6.27 -3.13 -24.83
N ASP A 118 5.77 -4.03 -25.68
CA ASP A 118 6.24 -5.42 -25.75
C ASP A 118 7.64 -5.50 -26.38
N SER A 119 7.99 -4.53 -27.23
CA SER A 119 9.33 -4.39 -27.80
C SER A 119 10.31 -3.63 -26.90
N ARG A 120 9.92 -3.24 -25.68
CA ARG A 120 10.72 -2.44 -24.74
C ARG A 120 11.00 -3.19 -23.45
N ARG A 121 12.13 -2.89 -22.82
CA ARG A 121 12.43 -3.29 -21.45
C ARG A 121 11.79 -2.28 -20.51
N ILE A 122 11.11 -2.79 -19.48
CA ILE A 122 10.56 -1.97 -18.39
C ILE A 122 11.33 -2.30 -17.10
N ILE A 123 12.08 -1.31 -16.61
CA ILE A 123 12.93 -1.40 -15.43
C ILE A 123 12.21 -0.70 -14.27
N ASP A 124 11.50 -1.50 -13.48
CA ASP A 124 10.81 -1.03 -12.28
C ASP A 124 11.74 -1.11 -11.06
N VAL A 125 12.20 0.05 -10.60
CA VAL A 125 13.15 0.19 -9.50
C VAL A 125 12.57 -0.33 -8.18
N GLN A 126 11.26 -0.21 -7.95
CA GLN A 126 10.61 -0.74 -6.75
C GLN A 126 10.69 -2.28 -6.74
N ARG A 127 10.50 -2.93 -7.89
CA ARG A 127 10.63 -4.39 -7.99
C ARG A 127 12.05 -4.86 -7.72
N ILE A 128 13.06 -4.08 -8.12
CA ILE A 128 14.46 -4.36 -7.76
C ILE A 128 14.61 -4.29 -6.24
N PHE A 129 14.16 -3.20 -5.61
CA PHE A 129 14.23 -3.03 -4.16
C PHE A 129 13.59 -4.20 -3.40
N TYR A 130 12.35 -4.59 -3.75
CA TYR A 130 11.68 -5.70 -3.06
C TYR A 130 12.34 -7.07 -3.26
N ARG A 131 12.99 -7.29 -4.41
CA ARG A 131 13.72 -8.55 -4.67
C ARG A 131 15.06 -8.59 -3.94
N MET A 132 15.72 -7.45 -3.79
CA MET A 132 17.04 -7.35 -3.17
C MET A 132 16.97 -7.15 -1.65
N GLU A 133 15.86 -6.64 -1.12
CA GLU A 133 15.63 -6.36 0.31
C GLU A 133 14.46 -7.20 0.89
N PRO A 134 14.59 -8.53 0.95
CA PRO A 134 13.50 -9.41 1.35
C PRO A 134 13.15 -9.28 2.84
N ARG A 135 11.86 -9.32 3.18
CA ARG A 135 11.35 -9.26 4.56
C ARG A 135 11.26 -10.64 5.21
N THR A 136 12.41 -11.29 5.35
CA THR A 136 12.54 -12.62 5.97
C THR A 136 13.36 -12.56 7.27
N LEU A 137 13.23 -13.57 8.14
CA LEU A 137 14.03 -13.67 9.37
C LEU A 137 15.54 -13.69 9.07
N ARG A 138 15.97 -14.43 8.03
CA ARG A 138 17.37 -14.46 7.59
C ARG A 138 17.88 -13.06 7.22
N ALA A 139 17.11 -12.32 6.43
CA ALA A 139 17.48 -10.97 6.02
C ALA A 139 17.52 -10.01 7.21
N ALA A 140 16.56 -10.12 8.14
CA ALA A 140 16.56 -9.34 9.37
C ALA A 140 17.78 -9.66 10.25
N LEU A 141 18.12 -10.94 10.43
CA LEU A 141 19.29 -11.35 11.21
C LEU A 141 20.58 -10.77 10.61
N LYS A 142 20.72 -10.82 9.29
CA LYS A 142 21.84 -10.20 8.60
C LYS A 142 21.86 -8.68 8.78
N PHE A 143 20.74 -8.02 8.61
CA PHE A 143 20.63 -6.56 8.69
C PHE A 143 20.89 -6.01 10.10
N TYR A 144 20.30 -6.61 11.12
CA TYR A 144 20.39 -6.13 12.51
C TYR A 144 21.61 -6.67 13.26
N CYS A 145 22.13 -7.84 12.87
CA CYS A 145 23.17 -8.53 13.64
C CYS A 145 24.42 -8.87 12.83
N GLY A 146 24.42 -8.67 11.51
CA GLY A 146 25.55 -9.03 10.64
C GLY A 146 25.80 -10.54 10.52
N LYS A 147 24.83 -11.37 10.88
CA LYS A 147 24.96 -12.84 10.94
C LYS A 147 24.21 -13.53 9.80
N GLU A 148 24.75 -14.67 9.36
CA GLU A 148 24.03 -15.60 8.49
C GLU A 148 23.23 -16.60 9.33
N MET A 149 22.13 -17.10 8.77
CA MET A 149 21.24 -18.01 9.47
C MET A 149 21.71 -19.45 9.29
N GLU A 150 21.97 -20.16 10.39
CA GLU A 150 22.33 -21.58 10.40
C GLU A 150 21.10 -22.42 10.81
N ASN A 151 20.96 -23.63 10.26
CA ASN A 151 19.87 -24.57 10.57
C ASN A 151 18.45 -23.96 10.45
N ALA A 152 18.21 -23.18 9.39
CA ALA A 152 16.91 -22.60 9.11
C ALA A 152 15.81 -23.69 9.06
N HIS A 153 14.63 -23.35 9.58
CA HIS A 153 13.46 -24.24 9.72
C HIS A 153 13.52 -25.24 10.88
N ASP A 154 14.53 -25.17 11.75
CA ASP A 154 14.42 -25.65 13.12
C ASP A 154 13.76 -24.57 14.00
N ALA A 155 12.67 -24.94 14.69
CA ALA A 155 11.87 -23.96 15.43
C ALA A 155 12.66 -23.25 16.56
N LEU A 156 13.59 -23.95 17.22
CA LEU A 156 14.37 -23.35 18.28
C LEU A 156 15.47 -22.43 17.72
N ALA A 157 16.10 -22.81 16.61
CA ALA A 157 17.04 -21.96 15.89
C ALA A 157 16.37 -20.66 15.42
N ASP A 158 15.17 -20.75 14.85
CA ASP A 158 14.39 -19.59 14.39
C ASP A 158 14.02 -18.66 15.57
N VAL A 159 13.64 -19.21 16.72
CA VAL A 159 13.38 -18.41 17.94
C VAL A 159 14.64 -17.71 18.43
N ARG A 160 15.80 -18.39 18.44
CA ARG A 160 17.08 -17.77 18.84
C ARG A 160 17.46 -16.63 17.91
N ALA A 161 17.38 -16.83 16.59
CA ALA A 161 17.61 -15.79 15.61
C ALA A 161 16.63 -14.61 15.79
N THR A 162 15.36 -14.89 16.09
CA THR A 162 14.35 -13.86 16.36
C THR A 162 14.69 -13.03 17.60
N ILE A 163 15.18 -13.65 18.67
CA ILE A 163 15.63 -12.93 19.88
C ILE A 163 16.80 -12.01 19.55
N GLU A 164 17.75 -12.45 18.73
CA GLU A 164 18.87 -11.61 18.31
C GLU A 164 18.41 -10.42 17.46
N VAL A 165 17.54 -10.67 16.48
CA VAL A 165 16.90 -9.61 15.68
C VAL A 165 16.19 -8.60 16.58
N PHE A 166 15.40 -9.08 17.55
CA PHE A 166 14.68 -8.21 18.46
C PHE A 166 15.61 -7.33 19.29
N LYS A 167 16.72 -7.88 19.81
CA LYS A 167 17.75 -7.10 20.50
C LYS A 167 18.40 -6.06 19.58
N GLY A 168 18.69 -6.44 18.33
CA GLY A 168 19.25 -5.54 17.34
C GLY A 168 18.28 -4.40 16.95
N GLN A 169 16.98 -4.68 16.89
CA GLN A 169 15.93 -3.68 16.68
C GLN A 169 15.87 -2.69 17.85
N LEU A 170 15.85 -3.19 19.09
CA LEU A 170 15.87 -2.34 20.28
C LEU A 170 17.09 -1.41 20.28
N GLU A 171 18.28 -1.91 19.95
CA GLU A 171 19.47 -1.07 19.93
C GLU A 171 19.47 -0.07 18.77
N ARG A 172 19.08 -0.50 17.57
CA ARG A 172 19.06 0.35 16.38
C ARG A 172 18.05 1.49 16.48
N TYR A 173 16.92 1.26 17.15
CA TYR A 173 15.77 2.17 17.14
C TYR A 173 15.46 2.84 18.49
N LYS A 174 16.27 2.64 19.53
CA LYS A 174 16.04 3.19 20.89
C LYS A 174 15.75 4.69 20.96
N ASP A 175 16.30 5.47 20.03
CA ASP A 175 16.18 6.92 19.95
C ASP A 175 15.61 7.40 18.61
N VAL A 176 14.88 6.53 17.90
CA VAL A 176 14.31 6.82 16.58
C VAL A 176 12.80 6.99 16.69
N ASP A 177 12.30 8.14 16.28
CA ASP A 177 10.87 8.38 16.11
C ASP A 177 10.35 7.68 14.85
N HIS A 178 9.13 7.15 14.93
CA HIS A 178 8.44 6.61 13.76
C HIS A 178 7.56 7.70 13.15
N VAL A 179 7.67 7.89 11.84
CA VAL A 179 6.76 8.74 11.07
C VAL A 179 5.96 7.82 10.16
N ASP A 180 4.64 7.87 10.26
CA ASP A 180 3.76 7.10 9.38
C ASP A 180 3.59 7.77 8.00
N ALA A 181 2.82 7.15 7.10
CA ALA A 181 2.61 7.64 5.75
C ALA A 181 1.89 9.01 5.69
N ASP A 182 1.15 9.35 6.73
CA ASP A 182 0.40 10.60 6.85
C ASP A 182 1.22 11.70 7.56
N GLY A 183 2.47 11.39 7.93
CA GLY A 183 3.36 12.32 8.62
C GLY A 183 3.17 12.38 10.14
N ASN A 184 2.34 11.51 10.74
CA ASN A 184 2.17 11.49 12.18
C ASN A 184 3.41 10.90 12.86
N VAL A 185 3.85 11.53 13.93
CA VAL A 185 5.05 11.12 14.67
C VAL A 185 4.65 10.32 15.91
N THR A 186 5.14 9.08 16.00
CA THR A 186 5.16 8.30 17.23
C THR A 186 6.57 8.36 17.83
N PRO A 187 6.77 9.02 18.99
CA PRO A 187 8.10 9.20 19.54
C PRO A 187 8.69 7.91 20.10
N ARG A 188 9.89 7.53 19.66
CA ARG A 188 10.68 6.38 20.15
C ARG A 188 9.85 5.13 20.50
N PRO A 189 9.10 4.56 19.54
CA PRO A 189 8.19 3.45 19.84
C PRO A 189 8.92 2.14 20.11
N VAL A 190 10.10 1.95 19.52
CA VAL A 190 10.90 0.74 19.70
C VAL A 190 11.85 0.91 20.88
N ARG A 191 11.29 0.77 22.09
CA ARG A 191 12.01 0.85 23.36
C ARG A 191 11.82 -0.44 24.16
N ASN A 192 12.68 -0.67 25.15
CA ASN A 192 12.64 -1.87 26.00
C ASN A 192 11.48 -1.82 27.02
N ASP A 193 10.26 -1.72 26.50
CA ASP A 193 8.97 -1.69 27.20
C ASP A 193 8.00 -2.53 26.36
N MET A 194 7.62 -3.69 26.89
CA MET A 194 6.82 -4.67 26.13
C MET A 194 5.40 -4.18 25.86
N GLN A 195 4.85 -3.29 26.68
CA GLN A 195 3.53 -2.72 26.42
C GLN A 195 3.61 -1.72 25.27
N ALA A 196 4.61 -0.83 25.29
CA ALA A 196 4.82 0.13 24.20
C ALA A 196 5.07 -0.58 22.86
N LEU A 197 5.89 -1.64 22.85
CA LEU A 197 6.12 -2.46 21.65
C LEU A 197 4.88 -3.22 21.20
N HIS A 198 4.09 -3.76 22.14
CA HIS A 198 2.82 -4.40 21.83
C HIS A 198 1.89 -3.42 21.11
N ASP A 199 1.67 -2.24 21.70
CA ASP A 199 0.78 -1.21 21.16
C ASP A 199 1.26 -0.74 19.78
N PHE A 200 2.57 -0.55 19.61
CA PHE A 200 3.16 -0.14 18.32
C PHE A 200 3.02 -1.19 17.21
N THR A 201 2.96 -2.48 17.57
CA THR A 201 2.89 -3.58 16.59
C THR A 201 1.47 -4.08 16.33
N GLN A 202 0.44 -3.53 17.00
CA GLN A 202 -0.95 -3.86 16.72
C GLN A 202 -1.49 -3.09 15.51
N ASP A 203 -2.28 -3.75 14.67
CA ASP A 203 -3.19 -3.04 13.75
C ASP A 203 -4.53 -2.80 14.48
N PRO A 204 -4.87 -1.55 14.83
CA PRO A 204 -6.09 -1.24 15.57
C PRO A 204 -7.38 -1.64 14.83
N ARG A 205 -7.30 -1.91 13.52
CA ARG A 205 -8.45 -2.33 12.70
C ARG A 205 -8.70 -3.84 12.74
N THR A 206 -7.77 -4.63 13.28
CA THR A 206 -7.88 -6.09 13.32
C THR A 206 -8.71 -6.55 14.52
N VAL A 207 -9.89 -7.12 14.26
CA VAL A 207 -10.74 -7.73 15.30
C VAL A 207 -10.37 -9.20 15.55
N ASP A 208 -10.05 -9.93 14.47
CA ASP A 208 -9.61 -11.32 14.54
C ASP A 208 -8.62 -11.66 13.42
N VAL A 209 -7.71 -12.60 13.71
CA VAL A 209 -6.66 -13.02 12.76
C VAL A 209 -7.19 -13.68 11.48
N THR A 210 -8.47 -14.09 11.45
CA THR A 210 -9.10 -14.71 10.26
C THR A 210 -9.96 -13.71 9.46
N ASN A 211 -9.93 -12.42 9.81
CA ASN A 211 -10.67 -11.33 9.16
C ASN A 211 -12.17 -11.64 8.96
N ARG A 212 -12.77 -12.38 9.91
CA ARG A 212 -14.20 -12.71 9.90
C ARG A 212 -15.03 -11.57 10.49
N LEU A 213 -14.46 -10.77 11.37
CA LEU A 213 -15.06 -9.65 12.03
C LEU A 213 -14.23 -8.40 11.72
N LYS A 214 -14.89 -7.24 11.68
CA LYS A 214 -14.23 -5.94 11.50
C LYS A 214 -14.97 -4.84 12.24
N TYR A 215 -14.33 -3.70 12.44
CA TYR A 215 -15.03 -2.49 12.86
C TYR A 215 -15.75 -1.84 11.66
N ASN A 216 -16.97 -1.35 11.88
CA ASN A 216 -17.60 -0.41 10.95
C ASN A 216 -17.18 1.05 11.27
N GLU A 217 -17.66 2.00 10.47
CA GLU A 217 -17.38 3.44 10.66
C GLU A 217 -17.83 4.00 12.03
N LYS A 218 -18.77 3.31 12.70
CA LYS A 218 -19.27 3.67 14.03
C LYS A 218 -18.48 3.03 15.17
N GLY A 219 -17.41 2.29 14.86
CA GLY A 219 -16.61 1.56 15.84
C GLY A 219 -17.28 0.28 16.37
N GLU A 220 -18.35 -0.20 15.72
CA GLU A 220 -19.03 -1.43 16.12
C GLU A 220 -18.42 -2.64 15.40
N ILE A 221 -18.31 -3.76 16.12
CA ILE A 221 -17.86 -5.01 15.50
C ILE A 221 -18.99 -5.59 14.63
N VAL A 222 -18.73 -5.68 13.33
CA VAL A 222 -19.63 -6.21 12.30
C VAL A 222 -19.03 -7.45 11.63
N PHE A 223 -19.88 -8.26 10.99
CA PHE A 223 -19.41 -9.37 10.18
C PHE A 223 -18.70 -8.90 8.91
N ASN A 224 -17.66 -9.61 8.54
CA ASN A 224 -16.98 -9.49 7.24
C ASN A 224 -17.14 -10.77 6.39
N PHE A 225 -18.09 -11.65 6.75
CA PHE A 225 -18.40 -12.86 6.00
C PHE A 225 -19.88 -13.28 6.10
N GLY A 226 -20.28 -14.19 5.21
CA GLY A 226 -21.58 -14.86 5.25
C GLY A 226 -22.76 -13.94 4.93
N LYS A 227 -23.98 -14.42 5.22
CA LYS A 227 -25.23 -13.69 4.91
C LYS A 227 -25.42 -12.38 5.70
N TYR A 228 -24.62 -12.14 6.74
CA TYR A 228 -24.75 -10.99 7.64
C TYR A 228 -23.62 -9.96 7.49
N ILE A 229 -22.87 -9.96 6.38
CA ILE A 229 -21.82 -8.96 6.13
C ILE A 229 -22.31 -7.54 6.44
N GLY A 230 -21.50 -6.80 7.20
CA GLY A 230 -21.77 -5.42 7.63
C GLY A 230 -22.78 -5.27 8.77
N LYS A 231 -23.43 -6.35 9.22
CA LYS A 231 -24.38 -6.29 10.35
C LYS A 231 -23.65 -6.39 11.71
N PRO A 232 -24.13 -5.67 12.76
CA PRO A 232 -23.57 -5.76 14.10
C PRO A 232 -23.60 -7.18 14.65
N VAL A 233 -22.44 -7.70 15.08
CA VAL A 233 -22.28 -9.09 15.51
C VAL A 233 -23.11 -9.39 16.75
N ALA A 234 -23.02 -8.52 17.76
CA ALA A 234 -23.63 -8.74 19.06
C ALA A 234 -25.16 -8.90 18.97
N GLU A 235 -25.82 -7.92 18.34
CA GLU A 235 -27.28 -7.93 18.13
C GLU A 235 -27.73 -9.09 17.24
N THR A 236 -27.03 -9.30 16.13
CA THR A 236 -27.41 -10.32 15.14
C THR A 236 -27.35 -11.72 15.75
N LEU A 237 -26.28 -12.04 16.49
CA LEU A 237 -26.12 -13.36 17.13
C LEU A 237 -27.02 -13.55 18.35
N TYR A 238 -27.35 -12.47 19.07
CA TYR A 238 -28.34 -12.53 20.13
C TYR A 238 -29.74 -12.90 19.58
N LYS A 239 -30.09 -12.37 18.39
CA LYS A 239 -31.36 -12.66 17.70
C LYS A 239 -31.37 -14.01 17.00
N ASP A 240 -30.33 -14.34 16.23
CA ASP A 240 -30.19 -15.61 15.49
C ASP A 240 -29.29 -16.59 16.26
N LYS A 241 -29.88 -17.29 17.23
CA LYS A 241 -29.19 -18.30 18.05
C LYS A 241 -28.68 -19.48 17.23
N GLN A 242 -29.33 -19.81 16.11
CA GLN A 242 -28.89 -20.90 15.26
C GLN A 242 -27.57 -20.55 14.57
N TYR A 243 -27.46 -19.32 14.05
CA TYR A 243 -26.22 -18.83 13.45
C TYR A 243 -25.09 -18.70 14.48
N TYR A 244 -25.40 -18.25 15.70
CA TYR A 244 -24.45 -18.23 16.82
C TYR A 244 -23.88 -19.63 17.12
N ASN A 245 -24.75 -20.62 17.31
CA ASN A 245 -24.33 -22.00 17.59
C ASN A 245 -23.56 -22.63 16.41
N TRP A 246 -23.92 -22.27 15.18
CA TRP A 246 -23.19 -22.70 14.00
C TRP A 246 -21.75 -22.14 14.00
N ILE A 247 -21.54 -20.86 14.31
CA ILE A 247 -20.19 -20.29 14.45
C ILE A 247 -19.38 -21.03 15.53
N LEU A 248 -19.98 -21.35 16.67
CA LEU A 248 -19.27 -22.03 17.76
C LEU A 248 -18.90 -23.48 17.43
N SER A 249 -19.71 -24.17 16.61
CA SER A 249 -19.52 -25.58 16.26
C SER A 249 -18.68 -25.82 15.00
N LYS A 250 -18.55 -24.83 14.12
CA LYS A 250 -17.76 -24.94 12.88
C LYS A 250 -16.31 -24.49 13.03
N ASP A 251 -15.55 -24.60 11.95
CA ASP A 251 -14.12 -24.28 11.86
C ASP A 251 -13.86 -22.77 11.81
N PHE A 252 -14.26 -22.09 12.88
CA PHE A 252 -13.87 -20.72 13.18
C PHE A 252 -12.70 -20.71 14.16
N SER A 253 -11.85 -19.69 14.06
CA SER A 253 -10.74 -19.50 15.00
C SER A 253 -11.26 -19.39 16.43
N VAL A 254 -10.42 -19.83 17.39
CA VAL A 254 -10.74 -19.72 18.82
C VAL A 254 -11.00 -18.25 19.20
N GLN A 255 -10.28 -17.31 18.58
CA GLN A 255 -10.48 -15.88 18.77
C GLN A 255 -11.88 -15.44 18.34
N VAL A 256 -12.33 -15.79 17.13
CA VAL A 256 -13.70 -15.49 16.68
C VAL A 256 -14.72 -16.07 17.64
N LYS A 257 -14.58 -17.36 18.01
CA LYS A 257 -15.50 -18.03 18.94
C LYS A 257 -15.54 -17.34 20.31
N ARG A 258 -14.41 -16.88 20.83
CA ARG A 258 -14.34 -16.14 22.10
C ARG A 258 -14.99 -14.76 21.99
N THR A 259 -14.69 -14.03 20.92
CA THR A 259 -15.22 -12.69 20.66
C THR A 259 -16.74 -12.71 20.54
N VAL A 260 -17.31 -13.65 19.77
CA VAL A 260 -18.77 -13.71 19.61
C VAL A 260 -19.49 -14.07 20.93
N ARG A 261 -18.92 -14.96 21.77
CA ARG A 261 -19.48 -15.26 23.10
C ARG A 261 -19.56 -13.99 23.95
N LYS A 262 -18.42 -13.31 24.08
CA LYS A 262 -18.30 -12.07 24.86
C LYS A 262 -19.31 -11.02 24.39
N LEU A 263 -19.39 -10.78 23.07
CA LEU A 263 -20.29 -9.78 22.51
C LEU A 263 -21.77 -10.08 22.76
N VAL A 264 -22.18 -11.35 22.62
CA VAL A 264 -23.57 -11.76 22.88
C VAL A 264 -23.92 -11.62 24.36
N GLU A 265 -23.00 -11.99 25.26
CA GLU A 265 -23.16 -11.85 26.70
C GLU A 265 -23.29 -10.38 27.12
N GLU A 266 -22.40 -9.50 26.65
CA GLU A 266 -22.43 -8.06 26.91
C GLU A 266 -23.72 -7.41 26.39
N TYR A 267 -24.15 -7.77 25.19
CA TYR A 267 -25.40 -7.27 24.61
C TYR A 267 -26.63 -7.70 25.42
N ALA A 268 -26.65 -8.95 25.89
CA ALA A 268 -27.73 -9.45 26.75
C ALA A 268 -27.80 -8.67 28.09
N GLN A 269 -26.65 -8.33 28.68
CA GLN A 269 -26.56 -7.53 29.91
C GLN A 269 -27.07 -6.10 29.68
N GLN A 270 -26.67 -5.46 28.58
CA GLN A 270 -27.14 -4.11 28.22
C GLN A 270 -28.66 -4.04 28.05
N LEU A 271 -29.26 -5.05 27.42
CA LEU A 271 -30.72 -5.13 27.26
C LEU A 271 -31.46 -5.29 28.59
N LYS A 272 -30.87 -6.03 29.55
CA LYS A 272 -31.43 -6.15 30.90
C LYS A 272 -31.37 -4.82 31.65
N ALA A 273 -30.21 -4.17 31.66
CA ALA A 273 -30.02 -2.87 32.32
C ALA A 273 -30.98 -1.79 31.79
N LYS A 274 -31.19 -1.75 30.46
CA LYS A 274 -32.15 -0.81 29.85
C LYS A 274 -33.60 -1.07 30.27
N LYS A 275 -33.99 -2.33 30.46
CA LYS A 275 -35.33 -2.70 30.94
C LYS A 275 -35.54 -2.30 32.40
N ASP A 276 -34.52 -2.47 33.24
CA ASP A 276 -34.58 -2.14 34.66
C ASP A 276 -34.57 -0.62 34.92
N GLN A 277 -33.99 0.18 34.03
CA GLN A 277 -34.04 1.65 34.07
C GLN A 277 -35.35 2.25 33.52
N SER A 278 -36.13 1.46 32.80
CA SER A 278 -37.43 1.86 32.20
C SER A 278 -38.65 1.45 33.03
N ARG A 279 -38.42 0.90 34.22
CA ARG A 279 -39.42 0.51 35.22
C ARG A 279 -39.34 1.44 36.42
#